data_AF-A0AAV8YLK9-F1
#
_entry.id   AF-A0AAV8YLK9-F1
#
_cell.length_a   1.000
_cell.length_b   1.000
_cell.length_c   1.000
_cell.angle_alpha   90.00
_cell.angle_beta   90.00
_cell.angle_gamma   90.00
#
_symmetry.space_group_name_H-M   'P 1'
#
loop_
_entity.id
_entity.type
_entity.pdbx_description
1 polymer ?
#
loop_
_entity_poly.entity_id
_entity_poly.type
_entity_poly.pdbx_seq_one_letter_code
_entity_poly.pdbx_strand_id
1 'polypeptide(L)'
;MKRVMPFVQATREKVEQKGVKALALKLDFDEAQVLRNNSIYLANTLDVEEVVIKYTDDKEATEKMKECCPGAPFVLFSTRSGVKVEFVNPVSYNGLFSKWIIISDGDDYAKVAQRLIKDNKAIKKPESLQLWRFVDPVLGDCKLPYFNDPTKDKVLMPPDSIFKVDLDKKKVQIVSGSGTVDIGSQVTYLVV
;
A
#
# COMPACT_ATOMS: atom_id res chain seq x y z
N MET A 1 -15.27 37.70 -1.01
CA MET A 1 -15.90 38.13 0.28
C MET A 1 -16.94 37.17 0.87
N LYS A 2 -17.52 36.19 0.15
CA LYS A 2 -18.57 35.29 0.70
C LYS A 2 -18.12 34.31 1.80
N ARG A 3 -16.82 34.17 2.07
CA ARG A 3 -16.25 33.16 2.99
C ARG A 3 -15.78 33.71 4.34
N VAL A 4 -15.75 35.03 4.50
CA VAL A 4 -15.25 35.68 5.72
C VAL A 4 -16.20 35.44 6.90
N MET A 5 -17.52 35.58 6.69
CA MET A 5 -18.50 35.38 7.75
C MET A 5 -18.53 33.93 8.28
N PRO A 6 -18.54 32.88 7.42
CA PRO A 6 -18.39 31.50 7.90
C PRO A 6 -17.10 31.27 8.69
N PHE A 7 -15.99 31.87 8.27
CA PHE A 7 -14.71 31.76 8.98
C PHE A 7 -14.76 32.41 10.36
N VAL A 8 -15.34 33.61 10.48
CA VAL A 8 -15.50 34.31 11.76
C VAL A 8 -16.40 33.52 12.70
N GLN A 9 -17.50 32.96 12.19
CA GLN A 9 -18.39 32.10 12.97
C GLN A 9 -17.66 30.86 13.52
N ALA A 10 -16.95 30.12 12.66
CA ALA A 10 -16.17 28.96 13.09
C ALA A 10 -15.04 29.31 14.08
N THR A 11 -14.46 30.51 13.94
CA THR A 11 -13.45 31.01 14.89
C THR A 11 -14.06 31.31 16.25
N ARG A 12 -15.24 31.95 16.29
CA ARG A 12 -15.97 32.21 17.52
C ARG A 12 -16.30 30.92 18.26
N GLU A 13 -16.81 29.90 17.56
CA GLU A 13 -17.10 28.58 18.13
C GLU A 13 -15.84 27.91 18.70
N LYS A 14 -14.69 28.02 18.01
CA LYS A 14 -13.41 27.51 18.52
C LYS A 14 -12.92 28.27 19.76
N VAL A 15 -13.16 29.58 19.85
CA VAL A 15 -12.82 30.40 21.04
C VAL A 15 -13.71 30.03 22.23
N GLU A 16 -14.99 29.76 22.01
CA GLU A 16 -15.89 29.27 23.07
C GLU A 16 -15.42 27.90 23.63
N GLN A 17 -14.88 27.02 22.79
CA GLN A 17 -14.40 25.69 23.19
C GLN A 17 -12.97 25.65 23.77
N LYS A 18 -12.02 26.33 23.13
CA LYS A 18 -10.58 26.25 23.44
C LYS A 18 -10.00 27.55 24.02
N GLY A 19 -10.83 28.57 24.21
CA GLY A 19 -10.44 29.88 24.72
C GLY A 19 -9.54 30.67 23.77
N VAL A 20 -8.76 31.59 24.34
CA VAL A 20 -7.86 32.49 23.60
C VAL A 20 -6.83 31.74 22.75
N LYS A 21 -6.50 30.49 23.10
CA LYS A 21 -5.58 29.65 22.31
C LYS A 21 -6.07 29.39 20.88
N ALA A 22 -7.38 29.48 20.63
CA ALA A 22 -7.94 29.35 19.28
C ALA A 22 -7.57 30.51 18.33
N LEU A 23 -7.11 31.65 18.87
CA LEU A 23 -6.67 32.81 18.09
C LEU A 23 -5.17 32.79 17.77
N ALA A 24 -4.45 31.76 18.21
CA ALA A 24 -3.04 31.60 17.88
C ALA A 24 -2.86 31.37 16.36
N LEU A 25 -1.91 32.08 15.75
CA LEU A 25 -1.60 31.98 14.32
C LEU A 25 -0.97 30.64 13.93
N LYS A 26 -0.39 29.94 14.90
CA LYS A 26 0.29 28.65 14.74
C LYS A 26 -0.17 27.70 15.83
N LEU A 27 -0.06 26.41 15.55
CA LEU A 27 -0.24 25.37 16.57
C LEU A 27 0.99 25.32 17.49
N ASP A 28 0.76 24.89 18.73
CA ASP A 28 1.81 24.74 19.76
C ASP A 28 2.75 23.53 19.49
N PHE A 29 2.41 22.69 18.50
CA PHE A 29 3.15 21.48 18.14
C PHE A 29 3.22 21.30 16.61
N ASP A 30 4.17 20.48 16.16
CA ASP A 30 4.29 20.12 14.74
C ASP A 30 3.24 19.08 14.35
N GLU A 31 2.19 19.53 13.68
CA GLU A 31 1.10 18.70 13.19
C GLU A 31 1.57 17.60 12.21
N ALA A 32 2.48 17.93 11.30
CA ALA A 32 2.97 16.98 10.31
C ALA A 32 3.79 15.86 10.99
N GLN A 33 4.60 16.21 11.98
CA GLN A 33 5.36 15.23 12.75
C GLN A 33 4.44 14.30 13.55
N VAL A 34 3.42 14.85 14.22
CA VAL A 34 2.45 14.05 14.99
C VAL A 34 1.72 13.06 14.08
N LEU A 35 1.32 13.47 12.88
CA LEU A 35 0.68 12.58 11.92
C LEU A 35 1.64 11.50 11.40
N ARG A 36 2.89 11.85 11.11
CA ARG A 36 3.90 10.88 10.64
C ARG A 36 4.16 9.79 11.67
N ASN A 37 4.28 10.18 12.94
CA ASN A 37 4.51 9.24 14.05
C ASN A 37 3.36 8.23 14.20
N ASN A 38 2.12 8.63 13.88
CA ASN A 38 0.93 7.80 14.00
C ASN A 38 0.45 7.20 12.67
N SER A 39 1.21 7.35 11.59
CA SER A 39 0.83 6.94 10.22
C SER A 39 0.48 5.45 10.12
N ILE A 40 1.24 4.57 10.79
CA ILE A 40 1.00 3.11 10.82
C ILE A 40 -0.35 2.80 11.47
N TYR A 41 -0.65 3.45 12.59
CA TYR A 41 -1.93 3.26 13.28
C TYR A 41 -3.11 3.74 12.44
N LEU A 42 -2.96 4.89 11.78
CA LEU A 42 -3.98 5.44 10.88
C LEU A 42 -4.22 4.53 9.68
N ALA A 43 -3.15 4.02 9.06
CA ALA A 43 -3.24 3.10 7.93
C ALA A 43 -4.02 1.82 8.30
N ASN A 44 -3.67 1.22 9.45
CA ASN A 44 -4.33 0.01 9.94
C ASN A 44 -5.79 0.24 10.34
N THR A 45 -6.11 1.41 10.92
CA THR A 45 -7.47 1.73 11.39
C THR A 45 -8.41 2.09 10.25
N LEU A 46 -7.92 2.86 9.27
CA LEU A 46 -8.68 3.26 8.08
C LEU A 46 -8.67 2.18 6.99
N ASP A 47 -7.99 1.07 7.24
CA ASP A 47 -7.82 -0.04 6.31
C ASP A 47 -7.17 0.35 4.97
N VAL A 48 -6.39 1.44 4.97
CA VAL A 48 -5.67 1.93 3.80
C VAL A 48 -4.25 1.38 3.75
N GLU A 49 -3.67 1.38 2.56
CA GLU A 49 -2.35 0.83 2.34
C GLU A 49 -1.22 1.72 2.88
N GLU A 50 -1.30 3.01 2.59
CA GLU A 50 -0.28 3.99 2.97
C GLU A 50 -0.95 5.33 3.26
N VAL A 51 -0.44 6.03 4.28
CA VAL A 51 -0.84 7.40 4.61
C VAL A 51 0.30 8.33 4.23
N VAL A 52 0.11 9.09 3.14
CA VAL A 52 1.11 10.05 2.65
C VAL A 52 0.76 11.44 3.16
N ILE A 53 1.69 12.06 3.89
CA ILE A 53 1.51 13.39 4.48
C ILE A 53 2.30 14.40 3.66
N LYS A 54 1.57 15.27 2.93
CA LYS A 54 2.12 16.34 2.10
C LYS A 54 1.80 17.70 2.70
N TYR A 55 2.64 18.69 2.39
CA TYR A 55 2.40 20.08 2.76
C TYR A 55 1.60 20.81 1.67
N THR A 56 0.97 21.92 2.03
CA THR A 56 0.19 22.76 1.09
C THR A 56 1.02 23.39 -0.02
N ASP A 57 2.34 23.46 0.17
CA ASP A 57 3.29 24.03 -0.79
C ASP A 57 3.69 23.02 -1.89
N ASP A 58 3.23 21.78 -1.82
CA ASP A 58 3.53 20.76 -2.82
C ASP A 58 2.81 21.05 -4.15
N LYS A 59 3.45 20.71 -5.27
CA LYS A 59 2.96 20.99 -6.64
C LYS A 59 1.67 20.25 -6.96
N GLU A 60 1.42 19.13 -6.29
CA GLU A 60 0.19 18.34 -6.45
C GLU A 60 -1.00 18.91 -5.66
N ALA A 61 -0.78 19.93 -4.81
CA ALA A 61 -1.84 20.53 -4.01
C ALA A 61 -2.81 21.34 -4.90
N THR A 62 -4.06 20.87 -4.99
CA THR A 62 -5.14 21.61 -5.67
C THR A 62 -5.49 22.87 -4.87
N GLU A 63 -6.08 23.90 -5.52
CA GLU A 63 -6.53 25.13 -4.84
C GLU A 63 -7.42 24.86 -3.61
N LYS A 64 -8.27 23.82 -3.65
CA LYS A 64 -9.08 23.40 -2.49
C LYS A 64 -8.25 22.85 -1.32
N MET A 65 -7.10 22.24 -1.60
CA MET A 65 -6.21 21.69 -0.57
C MET A 65 -5.39 22.81 0.09
N LYS A 66 -5.07 23.88 -0.64
CA LYS A 66 -4.42 25.08 -0.11
C LYS A 66 -5.31 25.88 0.85
N GLU A 67 -6.62 25.66 0.80
CA GLU A 67 -7.57 26.25 1.74
C GLU A 67 -7.59 25.56 3.12
N CYS A 68 -6.76 24.54 3.35
CA CYS A 68 -6.71 23.89 4.67
C CYS A 68 -6.11 24.82 5.73
N CYS A 69 -6.58 24.67 6.96
CA CYS A 69 -6.09 25.43 8.12
C CYS A 69 -5.36 24.49 9.08
N PRO A 70 -4.37 24.99 9.84
CA PRO A 70 -3.71 24.21 10.88
C PRO A 70 -4.72 23.59 11.86
N GLY A 71 -4.57 22.30 12.15
CA GLY A 71 -5.45 21.53 13.02
C GLY A 71 -6.75 21.06 12.37
N ALA A 72 -6.92 21.32 11.07
CA ALA A 72 -8.00 20.78 10.24
C ALA A 72 -7.42 20.35 8.88
N PRO A 73 -6.65 19.25 8.84
CA PRO A 73 -5.99 18.79 7.63
C PRO A 73 -7.01 18.28 6.61
N PHE A 74 -6.70 18.45 5.33
CA PHE A 74 -7.53 17.94 4.23
C PHE A 74 -7.12 16.49 3.90
N VAL A 75 -8.09 15.58 3.87
CA VAL A 75 -7.87 14.15 3.57
C VAL A 75 -8.45 13.80 2.20
N LEU A 76 -7.66 13.15 1.35
CA LEU A 76 -8.09 12.62 0.07
C LEU A 76 -7.75 11.14 -0.02
N PHE A 77 -8.74 10.32 -0.39
CA PHE A 77 -8.52 8.92 -0.75
C PHE A 77 -8.32 8.82 -2.26
N SER A 78 -7.25 8.14 -2.66
CA SER A 78 -6.97 7.82 -4.05
C SER A 78 -6.63 6.33 -4.18
N THR A 79 -6.93 5.76 -5.34
CA THR A 79 -6.55 4.40 -5.68
C THR A 79 -5.30 4.42 -6.54
N ARG A 80 -4.31 3.58 -6.22
CA ARG A 80 -3.14 3.38 -7.08
C ARG A 80 -3.51 2.50 -8.25
N SER A 81 -3.06 2.87 -9.45
CA SER A 81 -3.15 2.00 -10.61
C SER A 81 -2.19 0.81 -10.43
N GLY A 82 -2.59 -0.35 -10.93
CA GLY A 82 -1.80 -1.56 -10.79
C GLY A 82 -2.31 -2.70 -11.66
N VAL A 83 -1.52 -3.75 -11.73
CA VAL A 83 -1.83 -4.97 -12.47
C VAL A 83 -2.24 -6.05 -11.48
N LYS A 84 -3.33 -6.75 -11.82
CA LYS A 84 -3.88 -7.82 -11.00
C LYS A 84 -3.12 -9.12 -11.28
N VAL A 85 -2.50 -9.69 -10.25
CA VAL A 85 -1.72 -10.95 -10.31
C VAL A 85 -2.38 -11.99 -9.43
N GLU A 86 -2.41 -13.24 -9.89
CA GLU A 86 -2.96 -14.36 -9.12
C GLU A 86 -1.90 -14.93 -8.17
N PHE A 87 -2.21 -15.02 -6.89
CA PHE A 87 -1.39 -15.65 -5.87
C PHE A 87 -2.02 -16.99 -5.51
N VAL A 88 -1.32 -18.09 -5.80
CA VAL A 88 -1.81 -19.46 -5.61
C VAL A 88 -1.03 -20.17 -4.53
N ASN A 89 -1.74 -20.89 -3.66
CA ASN A 89 -1.13 -21.80 -2.69
C ASN A 89 -1.41 -23.26 -3.08
N PRO A 90 -0.37 -24.02 -3.47
CA PRO A 90 -0.51 -25.41 -3.89
C PRO A 90 -0.47 -26.42 -2.73
N VAL A 91 -0.20 -25.99 -1.49
CA VAL A 91 -0.03 -26.92 -0.36
C VAL A 91 -1.37 -27.47 0.09
N SER A 92 -1.46 -28.80 0.11
CA SER A 92 -2.66 -29.52 0.55
C SER A 92 -2.87 -29.37 2.06
N TYR A 93 -4.13 -29.50 2.50
CA TYR A 93 -4.53 -29.47 3.91
C TYR A 93 -4.24 -28.16 4.65
N ASN A 94 -3.98 -27.06 3.93
CA ASN A 94 -3.99 -25.72 4.50
C ASN A 94 -5.28 -24.99 4.13
N GLY A 95 -5.73 -24.06 4.98
CA GLY A 95 -6.89 -23.21 4.71
C GLY A 95 -6.56 -21.96 3.88
N LEU A 96 -5.44 -21.97 3.15
CA LEU A 96 -4.91 -20.82 2.44
C LEU A 96 -5.24 -20.96 0.95
N PHE A 97 -6.10 -20.09 0.44
CA PHE A 97 -6.63 -20.19 -0.92
C PHE A 97 -5.93 -19.26 -1.91
N SER A 98 -6.13 -19.55 -3.21
CA SER A 98 -5.73 -18.63 -4.27
C SER A 98 -6.47 -17.30 -4.17
N LYS A 99 -5.76 -16.19 -4.36
CA LYS A 99 -6.29 -14.83 -4.29
C LYS A 99 -5.69 -13.94 -5.36
N TRP A 100 -6.38 -12.86 -5.66
CA TRP A 100 -5.89 -11.86 -6.59
C TRP A 100 -5.41 -10.63 -5.85
N ILE A 101 -4.17 -10.21 -6.12
CA ILE A 101 -3.58 -9.01 -5.53
C ILE A 101 -3.25 -8.04 -6.65
N ILE A 102 -3.54 -6.76 -6.43
CA ILE A 102 -3.14 -5.68 -7.34
C ILE A 102 -1.74 -5.26 -6.95
N ILE A 103 -0.81 -5.30 -7.89
CA ILE A 103 0.57 -4.83 -7.73
C ILE A 103 0.72 -3.50 -8.46
N SER A 104 1.23 -2.49 -7.77
CA SER A 104 1.52 -1.15 -8.28
C SER A 104 3.02 -0.99 -8.56
N ASP A 105 3.35 0.03 -9.32
CA ASP A 105 4.75 0.30 -9.68
C ASP A 105 5.56 0.78 -8.47
N GLY A 106 6.73 0.17 -8.25
CA GLY A 106 7.61 0.47 -7.10
C GLY A 106 7.19 -0.19 -5.79
N ASP A 107 6.35 -1.22 -5.85
CA ASP A 107 6.00 -1.99 -4.65
C ASP A 107 7.17 -2.84 -4.16
N ASP A 108 7.32 -2.93 -2.84
CA ASP A 108 8.32 -3.79 -2.21
C ASP A 108 7.74 -5.18 -1.92
N TYR A 109 8.60 -6.20 -1.86
CA TYR A 109 8.23 -7.55 -1.41
C TYR A 109 7.46 -7.54 -0.08
N ALA A 110 7.92 -6.74 0.88
CA ALA A 110 7.28 -6.63 2.19
C ALA A 110 5.85 -6.08 2.10
N LYS A 111 5.59 -5.11 1.22
CA LYS A 111 4.24 -4.54 1.02
C LYS A 111 3.31 -5.55 0.38
N VAL A 112 3.77 -6.27 -0.64
CA VAL A 112 2.98 -7.33 -1.30
C VAL A 112 2.68 -8.47 -0.31
N ALA A 113 3.66 -8.87 0.50
CA ALA A 113 3.48 -9.85 1.57
C ALA A 113 2.45 -9.39 2.61
N GLN A 114 2.50 -8.13 3.05
CA GLN A 114 1.54 -7.56 3.98
C GLN A 114 0.11 -7.56 3.42
N ARG A 115 -0.09 -7.25 2.13
CA ARG A 115 -1.40 -7.35 1.47
C ARG A 115 -1.95 -8.79 1.53
N LEU A 116 -1.12 -9.77 1.23
CA LEU A 116 -1.52 -11.18 1.27
C LEU A 116 -1.90 -11.63 2.70
N ILE A 117 -1.16 -11.17 3.72
CA ILE A 117 -1.41 -11.50 5.14
C ILE A 117 -2.67 -10.81 5.65
N LYS A 118 -2.90 -9.55 5.25
CA LYS A 118 -4.09 -8.79 5.62
C LYS A 118 -5.37 -9.52 5.21
N ASP A 119 -5.34 -10.10 4.01
CA ASP A 119 -6.42 -10.92 3.47
C ASP A 119 -6.51 -12.31 4.13
N ASN A 120 -5.40 -12.86 4.59
CA ASN A 120 -5.29 -14.20 5.17
C ASN A 120 -4.73 -14.14 6.60
N LYS A 121 -5.59 -13.77 7.57
CA LYS A 121 -5.26 -13.67 9.00
C LYS A 121 -4.73 -14.97 9.65
N ALA A 122 -4.82 -16.11 8.96
CA ALA A 122 -4.20 -17.36 9.36
C ALA A 122 -2.65 -17.29 9.35
N ILE A 123 -2.08 -16.42 8.52
CA ILE A 123 -0.62 -16.21 8.43
C ILE A 123 -0.22 -15.22 9.52
N LYS A 124 0.41 -15.72 10.60
CA LYS A 124 0.75 -14.88 11.77
C LYS A 124 2.08 -14.13 11.62
N LYS A 125 3.03 -14.67 10.85
CA LYS A 125 4.37 -14.09 10.69
C LYS A 125 4.60 -13.73 9.21
N PRO A 126 5.08 -12.52 8.90
CA PRO A 126 5.42 -12.15 7.53
C PRO A 126 6.68 -12.88 7.03
N GLU A 127 7.59 -13.24 7.93
CA GLU A 127 8.85 -13.92 7.61
C GLU A 127 8.66 -15.36 7.12
N SER A 128 7.57 -16.02 7.52
CA SER A 128 7.25 -17.38 7.05
C SER A 128 6.76 -17.40 5.60
N LEU A 129 6.49 -16.23 5.00
CA LEU A 129 5.95 -16.16 3.65
C LEU A 129 7.06 -16.15 2.61
N GLN A 130 7.06 -17.19 1.77
CA GLN A 130 7.93 -17.29 0.60
C GLN A 130 7.11 -17.15 -0.67
N LEU A 131 7.52 -16.23 -1.54
CA LEU A 131 6.90 -16.05 -2.85
C LEU A 131 7.79 -16.65 -3.94
N TRP A 132 7.17 -17.40 -4.84
CA TRP A 132 7.81 -18.19 -5.89
C TRP A 132 7.23 -17.80 -7.24
N ARG A 133 8.10 -17.49 -8.20
CA ARG A 133 7.72 -17.26 -9.59
C ARG A 133 8.04 -18.48 -10.45
N PHE A 134 7.38 -18.62 -11.59
CA PHE A 134 7.78 -19.62 -12.56
C PHE A 134 9.12 -19.26 -13.22
N VAL A 135 9.88 -20.29 -13.61
CA VAL A 135 11.09 -20.12 -14.44
C VAL A 135 10.70 -19.52 -15.81
N ASP A 136 9.60 -20.02 -16.38
CA ASP A 136 9.00 -19.52 -17.62
C ASP A 136 7.74 -18.69 -17.30
N PRO A 137 7.76 -17.36 -17.53
CA PRO A 137 6.65 -16.47 -17.21
C PRO A 137 5.40 -16.64 -18.08
N VAL A 138 5.50 -17.31 -19.23
CA VAL A 138 4.41 -17.40 -20.23
C VAL A 138 3.77 -18.78 -20.26
N LEU A 139 4.57 -19.85 -20.17
CA LEU A 139 4.07 -21.22 -20.20
C LEU A 139 4.03 -21.89 -18.83
N GLY A 140 4.53 -21.21 -17.78
CA GLY A 140 4.60 -21.77 -16.44
C GLY A 140 3.23 -22.09 -15.85
N ASP A 141 2.28 -21.18 -16.00
CA ASP A 141 0.89 -21.31 -15.51
C ASP A 141 0.08 -22.38 -16.26
N CYS A 142 0.46 -22.68 -17.51
CA CYS A 142 -0.17 -23.68 -18.36
C CYS A 142 0.33 -25.11 -18.07
N LYS A 143 1.33 -25.29 -17.21
CA LYS A 143 1.85 -26.61 -16.81
C LYS A 143 1.10 -27.13 -15.60
N LEU A 144 0.82 -28.43 -15.61
CA LEU A 144 0.21 -29.09 -14.46
C LEU A 144 1.16 -29.01 -13.25
N PRO A 145 0.71 -28.50 -12.09
CA PRO A 145 1.54 -28.45 -10.90
C PRO A 145 1.84 -29.88 -10.40
N TYR A 146 3.08 -30.11 -9.98
CA TYR A 146 3.46 -31.38 -9.37
C TYR A 146 2.89 -31.48 -7.95
N PHE A 147 2.17 -32.56 -7.67
CA PHE A 147 1.51 -32.76 -6.37
C PHE A 147 2.50 -32.94 -5.21
N ASN A 148 3.59 -33.68 -5.44
CA ASN A 148 4.57 -34.01 -4.39
C ASN A 148 5.64 -32.94 -4.18
N ASP A 149 5.87 -32.07 -5.17
CA ASP A 149 6.88 -31.00 -5.09
C ASP A 149 6.30 -29.70 -5.67
N PRO A 150 5.73 -28.84 -4.81
CA PRO A 150 5.12 -27.58 -5.25
C PRO A 150 6.14 -26.55 -5.74
N THR A 151 7.45 -26.78 -5.52
CA THR A 151 8.54 -25.84 -5.85
C THR A 151 9.22 -26.13 -7.19
N LYS A 152 8.93 -27.27 -7.81
CA LYS A 152 9.49 -27.65 -9.10
C LYS A 152 9.10 -26.64 -10.20
N ASP A 153 10.08 -26.28 -11.05
CA ASP A 153 9.98 -25.28 -12.12
C ASP A 153 9.70 -23.84 -11.63
N LYS A 154 9.97 -23.56 -10.35
CA LYS A 154 9.81 -22.24 -9.75
C LYS A 154 11.11 -21.74 -9.13
N VAL A 155 11.24 -20.42 -9.06
CA VAL A 155 12.38 -19.71 -8.48
C VAL A 155 11.88 -18.87 -7.32
N LEU A 156 12.54 -18.99 -6.17
CA LEU A 156 12.26 -18.16 -5.00
C LEU A 156 12.58 -16.71 -5.33
N MET A 157 11.64 -15.82 -5.01
CA MET A 157 11.84 -14.38 -5.16
C MET A 157 12.59 -13.86 -3.93
N PRO A 158 13.69 -13.11 -4.11
CA PRO A 158 14.46 -12.62 -2.99
C PRO A 158 13.70 -11.48 -2.29
N PRO A 159 13.83 -11.34 -0.96
CA PRO A 159 13.02 -10.40 -0.17
C PRO A 159 13.35 -8.93 -0.42
N ASP A 160 14.47 -8.63 -1.07
CA ASP A 160 14.91 -7.30 -1.48
C ASP A 160 14.37 -6.89 -2.88
N SER A 161 13.50 -7.71 -3.47
CA SER A 161 12.92 -7.45 -4.79
C SER A 161 11.94 -6.27 -4.80
N ILE A 162 12.07 -5.40 -5.81
CA ILE A 162 11.12 -4.34 -6.13
C ILE A 162 10.31 -4.74 -7.37
N PHE A 163 8.99 -4.56 -7.29
CA PHE A 163 8.05 -4.83 -8.37
C PHE A 163 7.91 -3.59 -9.24
N LYS A 164 8.24 -3.73 -10.52
CA LYS A 164 8.06 -2.71 -11.55
C LYS A 164 6.90 -3.11 -12.45
N VAL A 165 5.95 -2.21 -12.65
CA VAL A 165 4.70 -2.51 -13.36
C VAL A 165 4.61 -1.67 -14.63
N ASP A 166 4.48 -2.34 -15.76
CA ASP A 166 4.13 -1.71 -17.04
C ASP A 166 2.61 -1.76 -17.21
N LEU A 167 1.94 -0.63 -17.00
CA LEU A 167 0.48 -0.52 -17.05
C LEU A 167 -0.07 -0.72 -18.47
N ASP A 168 0.67 -0.33 -19.50
CA ASP A 168 0.23 -0.43 -20.89
C ASP A 168 0.21 -1.88 -21.36
N LYS A 169 1.26 -2.63 -20.99
CA LYS A 169 1.39 -4.06 -21.35
C LYS A 169 0.76 -5.00 -20.32
N LYS A 170 0.31 -4.46 -19.17
CA LYS A 170 -0.16 -5.23 -18.00
C LYS A 170 0.84 -6.30 -17.57
N LYS A 171 2.11 -5.95 -17.53
CA LYS A 171 3.20 -6.86 -17.15
C LYS A 171 3.81 -6.43 -15.82
N VAL A 172 4.18 -7.42 -15.00
CA VAL A 172 4.84 -7.19 -13.73
C VAL A 172 6.23 -7.79 -13.80
N GLN A 173 7.23 -6.95 -13.58
CA GLN A 173 8.63 -7.31 -13.59
C GLN A 173 9.20 -7.15 -12.19
N ILE A 174 10.14 -8.02 -11.83
CA ILE A 174 10.94 -7.90 -10.63
C ILE A 174 12.29 -7.38 -10.99
N VAL A 175 12.73 -6.38 -10.22
CA VAL A 175 14.09 -5.90 -10.21
C VAL A 175 14.75 -6.46 -8.95
N SER A 176 15.69 -7.39 -9.13
CA SER A 176 16.55 -7.90 -8.06
C SER A 176 18.00 -7.78 -8.50
N GLY A 177 18.76 -6.92 -7.81
CA GLY A 177 20.14 -6.61 -8.16
C GLY A 177 20.28 -6.05 -9.58
N SER A 178 20.89 -6.82 -10.48
CA SER A 178 21.20 -6.42 -11.87
C SER A 178 20.24 -6.99 -12.93
N GLY A 179 19.24 -7.78 -12.55
CA GLY A 179 18.34 -8.46 -13.48
C GLY A 179 16.90 -7.99 -13.35
N THR A 180 16.29 -7.66 -14.48
CA THR A 180 14.84 -7.45 -14.59
C THR A 180 14.21 -8.73 -15.13
N VAL A 181 13.30 -9.34 -14.36
CA VAL A 181 12.68 -10.63 -14.73
C VAL A 181 11.16 -10.51 -14.68
N ASP A 182 10.48 -11.04 -15.69
CA ASP A 182 9.01 -11.07 -15.72
C ASP A 182 8.47 -12.14 -14.75
N ILE A 183 7.43 -11.79 -14.00
CA ILE A 183 6.76 -12.72 -13.07
C ILE A 183 5.73 -13.58 -13.78
N GLY A 184 5.12 -13.04 -14.85
CA GLY A 184 3.94 -13.62 -15.48
C GLY A 184 2.63 -13.26 -14.76
N SER A 185 1.60 -14.05 -15.02
CA SER A 185 0.22 -13.87 -14.53
C SER A 185 0.00 -14.39 -13.10
N GLN A 186 0.82 -15.37 -12.68
CA GLN A 186 0.61 -16.15 -11.47
C GLN A 186 1.89 -16.27 -10.63
N VAL A 187 1.74 -16.09 -9.33
CA VAL A 187 2.77 -16.27 -8.30
C VAL A 187 2.33 -17.38 -7.36
N THR A 188 3.23 -18.28 -7.04
CA THR A 188 2.99 -19.26 -5.98
C THR A 188 3.45 -18.69 -4.65
N TYR A 189 2.63 -18.81 -3.60
CA TYR A 189 3.05 -18.47 -2.24
C TYR A 189 3.01 -19.70 -1.33
N LEU A 190 4.02 -19.80 -0.48
CA LEU A 190 4.16 -20.87 0.51
C LEU A 190 4.38 -20.27 1.89
N VAL A 191 3.83 -20.92 2.90
CA VAL A 191 4.05 -20.58 4.31
C VAL A 191 4.90 -21.69 4.91
N VAL A 192 6.13 -21.34 5.32
CA VAL A 192 7.14 -22.25 5.89
C VAL A 192 7.36 -21.95 7.36
#